data_AF-A0A3D0W972-F1
#
_entry.id   AF-A0A3D0W972-F1
#
_cell.length_a   1.000
_cell.length_b   1.000
_cell.length_c   1.000
_cell.angle_alpha   90.00
_cell.angle_beta   90.00
_cell.angle_gamma   90.00
#
_symmetry.space_group_name_H-M   'P 1'
#
loop_
_entity.id
_entity.type
_entity.pdbx_description
1 polymer ?
#
loop_
_entity_poly.entity_id
_entity_poly.type
_entity_poly.pdbx_seq_one_letter_code
_entity_poly.pdbx_strand_id
1 'polypeptide(L)' 'DLTKLALDEGLLINVTADKVIRLLPPLVINEVEAKELVERLSQVIKNFLTK' A
#
# COMPACT_ATOMS: atom_id res chain seq x y z
N ASP A 1 -9.24 6.13 7.57
CA ASP A 1 -8.02 6.44 6.82
C ASP A 1 -7.35 5.21 6.26
N LEU A 2 -7.25 5.14 4.93
CA LEU A 2 -6.50 4.11 4.21
C LEU A 2 -5.03 4.05 4.64
N THR A 3 -4.42 5.20 4.92
CA THR A 3 -3.03 5.32 5.39
C THR A 3 -2.78 4.63 6.72
N LYS A 4 -3.74 4.66 7.64
CA LYS A 4 -3.65 3.96 8.93
C LYS A 4 -3.71 2.44 8.74
N LEU A 5 -4.66 1.96 7.92
CA LEU A 5 -4.77 0.53 7.60
C LEU A 5 -3.51 0.00 6.92
N ALA A 6 -2.91 0.79 6.02
CA ALA A 6 -1.65 0.44 5.39
C ALA A 6 -0.50 0.39 6.41
N LEU A 7 -0.44 1.34 7.35
CA LEU A 7 0.58 1.36 8.39
C LEU A 7 0.50 0.15 9.34
N ASP A 8 -0.71 -0.27 9.73
CA ASP A 8 -0.95 -1.50 10.50
C ASP A 8 -0.45 -2.75 9.76
N GLU A 9 -0.62 -2.77 8.43
CA GLU A 9 -0.08 -3.79 7.54
C GLU A 9 1.39 -3.54 7.18
N GLY A 10 2.12 -2.67 7.88
CA GLY A 10 3.55 -2.42 7.69
C GLY A 10 3.91 -1.72 6.36
N LEU A 11 2.92 -1.12 5.69
CA LEU A 11 3.07 -0.40 4.43
C LEU A 11 3.05 1.11 4.67
N LEU A 12 4.13 1.78 4.26
CA LEU A 12 4.21 3.22 4.24
C LEU A 12 3.75 3.74 2.87
N ILE A 13 2.52 4.26 2.82
CA ILE A 13 1.92 4.83 1.62
C ILE A 13 1.64 6.31 1.82
N ASN A 14 1.76 7.09 0.74
CA ASN A 14 1.35 8.48 0.74
C ASN A 14 0.12 8.67 -0.14
N VAL A 15 -0.98 9.19 0.41
CA VAL A 15 -2.19 9.48 -0.36
C VAL A 15 -2.20 10.96 -0.71
N THR A 16 -2.29 11.27 -2.00
CA THR A 16 -2.35 12.63 -2.53
C THR A 16 -3.68 12.85 -3.25
N ALA A 17 -4.20 14.08 -3.18
CA ALA A 17 -5.48 14.47 -3.79
C ALA A 17 -6.65 13.53 -3.44
N ASP A 18 -6.62 12.95 -2.23
CA ASP A 18 -7.61 12.00 -1.68
C ASP A 18 -7.86 10.72 -2.49
N LYS A 19 -7.18 10.55 -3.64
CA LYS A 19 -7.48 9.50 -4.63
C LYS A 19 -6.25 8.81 -5.20
N VAL A 20 -5.06 9.37 -5.01
CA VAL A 20 -3.82 8.87 -5.62
C VAL A 20 -2.89 8.30 -4.56
N ILE A 21 -2.64 6.99 -4.62
CA ILE A 21 -1.72 6.28 -3.72
C ILE A 21 -0.32 6.29 -4.36
N ARG A 22 0.66 6.85 -3.65
CA ARG A 22 2.07 6.84 -4.04
C ARG A 22 2.82 5.79 -3.23
N LEU A 23 3.50 4.91 -3.95
CA LEU A 23 4.41 3.91 -3.39
C LEU A 23 5.84 4.40 -3.60
N LEU A 24 6.63 4.39 -2.54
CA LEU A 24 8.06 4.72 -2.58
C LEU A 24 8.88 3.50 -2.13
N PRO A 25 8.93 2.42 -2.94
CA PRO A 25 9.83 1.32 -2.66
C PRO A 25 11.29 1.75 -2.89
N PRO A 26 12.25 1.11 -2.23
CA PRO A 26 13.67 1.31 -2.51
C PRO A 26 14.00 0.82 -3.93
N LEU A 27 14.96 1.47 -4.60
CA LEU A 27 15.43 1.10 -5.95
C LEU A 27 16.06 -0.30 -6.04
N VAL A 28 16.34 -0.92 -4.90
CA VAL A 28 16.93 -2.27 -4.78
C VAL A 28 15.88 -3.37 -4.60
N ILE A 29 14.59 -3.05 -4.70
CA ILE A 29 13.50 -4.03 -4.53
C ILE A 29 13.55 -5.11 -5.62
N ASN A 30 13.38 -6.37 -5.23
CA ASN A 30 13.29 -7.49 -6.17
C ASN A 30 11.85 -7.75 -6.61
N GLU A 31 11.66 -8.51 -7.69
CA GLU A 31 10.31 -8.84 -8.21
C GLU A 31 9.41 -9.55 -7.18
N VAL A 32 9.99 -10.41 -6.33
CA VAL A 32 9.23 -11.12 -5.29
C VAL A 32 8.72 -10.15 -4.22
N GLU A 33 9.59 -9.26 -3.76
CA GLU A 33 9.24 -8.23 -2.78
C GLU A 33 8.22 -7.23 -3.36
N ALA A 34 8.37 -6.88 -4.64
CA ALA A 34 7.41 -6.02 -5.33
C ALA A 34 6.03 -6.69 -5.46
N LYS A 35 5.97 -7.99 -5.73
CA LYS A 35 4.71 -8.75 -5.74
C LYS A 35 4.06 -8.78 -4.36
N GLU A 36 4.82 -9.07 -3.32
CA GLU A 36 4.31 -9.06 -1.94
C GLU A 36 3.76 -7.68 -1.54
N LEU A 37 4.50 -6.61 -1.88
CA LEU A 37 4.08 -5.23 -1.64
C LEU A 37 2.72 -4.93 -2.29
N VAL A 38 2.56 -5.29 -3.56
CA VAL A 38 1.32 -5.08 -4.32
C VAL A 38 0.18 -5.93 -3.76
N GLU A 39 0.46 -7.17 -3.36
CA GLU A 39 -0.54 -8.07 -2.81
C GLU A 39 -1.10 -7.55 -1.48
N ARG A 40 -0.22 -7.17 -0.55
CA ARG A 40 -0.59 -6.57 0.74
C ARG A 40 -1.36 -5.26 0.56
N LEU A 41 -0.87 -4.38 -0.32
CA LEU A 41 -1.57 -3.12 -0.62
C LEU A 41 -2.98 -3.37 -1.16
N SER A 42 -3.12 -4.35 -2.06
CA SER A 42 -4.42 -4.71 -2.64
C SER A 42 -5.41 -5.21 -1.58
N GLN A 43 -4.93 -5.98 -0.59
CA GLN A 43 -5.76 -6.42 0.54
C GLN A 43 -6.22 -5.24 1.40
N VAL A 44 -5.31 -4.32 1.74
CA VAL A 44 -5.63 -3.09 2.47
C VAL A 44 -6.70 -2.27 1.76
N ILE A 45 -6.57 -2.09 0.44
CA ILE A 45 -7.54 -1.34 -0.36
C ILE A 45 -8.91 -2.05 -0.37
N LYS A 46 -8.94 -3.37 -0.57
CA LYS A 46 -10.20 -4.15 -0.54
C LYS A 46 -10.88 -4.07 0.83
N ASN A 47 -10.11 -4.20 1.91
CA ASN A 47 -10.62 -4.07 3.27
C ASN A 47 -11.17 -2.67 3.55
N PHE A 48 -10.53 -1.64 3.00
CA PHE A 48 -11.03 -0.27 3.08
C PHE A 48 -12.34 -0.07 2.30
N LEU A 49 -12.48 -0.68 1.11
CA LEU A 49 -13.68 -0.58 0.28
C LEU A 49 -14.87 -1.44 0.76
N THR A 50 -14.59 -2.48 1.55
CA THR A 50 -15.62 -3.38 2.11
C THR A 50 -16.17 -2.86 3.45
N LYS A 51 -15.57 -1.79 3.98
CA LYS A 51 -15.98 -1.10 5.19
C LYS A 51 -16.89 0.08 4.86
#